data_AF-A0A1R3L5N4-F1
#
_entry.id   AF-A0A1R3L5N4-F1
#
_cell.length_a   1.000
_cell.length_b   1.000
_cell.length_c   1.000
_cell.angle_alpha   90.00
_cell.angle_beta   90.00
_cell.angle_gamma   90.00
#
_symmetry.space_group_name_H-M   'P 1'
#
loop_
_entity.id
_entity.type
_entity.pdbx_description
1 polymer ?
#
loop_
_entity_poly.entity_id
_entity_poly.type
_entity_poly.pdbx_seq_one_letter_code
_entity_poly.pdbx_strand_id
1 'polypeptide(L)'
;MEKRVLLRCISLGLVRCGSIGFDCSLLLCLCSALVDEVFPLRALIPMALETPNGDFEAAKEHLESVLFNEAGAVTGAFCNQYAMADDEHKLIAENCIWDYSKGIYLDLRKAVILLRGKGDELIGNLDKIAEAAFLMVVVFAAEVSKQKLNSKLSEQFRPEVAVKILVAFSCIEYLRRVRLPEYTEAVRRAVLTIQENAAFCSLFVESLPPYAELTNQRGSLALEGMRYVWWEDEVQTARVLFWMRVIPTCISLVPASVFGKLVAPTMFLYMHHPNEKVARSSHSVFVAFVSSGKDCEQDDRLALKEKLVFYYVQRSLEAYPGITPFEGLASGVAALVRHLPAGSPAIFFCIHSLVEKATDLCSKALNQDSNLWKRWEGNTEPCKKVLDLLLRLIALVDIQVLPYLLKQLAEFVVQLPKEGQNVLLDEMHAQVAESDDVTRKPVLVSWLQSLSYLCSQKKPTSLRKGDEAKSHDFDGTLQLNQTSSRL
;
A
#
# COMPACT_ATOMS: atom_id res chain seq x y z
N MET A 1 28.94 10.89 -34.04
CA MET A 1 30.01 11.52 -33.22
C MET A 1 29.84 13.04 -33.17
N GLU A 2 29.69 13.73 -34.31
CA GLU A 2 29.56 15.19 -34.40
C GLU A 2 28.41 15.79 -33.58
N LYS A 3 27.19 15.21 -33.65
CA LYS A 3 26.03 15.67 -32.85
C LYS A 3 26.27 15.61 -31.34
N ARG A 4 26.92 14.55 -30.84
CA ARG A 4 27.18 14.35 -29.40
C ARG A 4 28.13 15.40 -28.86
N VAL A 5 29.24 15.62 -29.55
CA VAL A 5 30.24 16.64 -29.19
C VAL A 5 29.60 18.03 -29.17
N LEU A 6 28.77 18.34 -30.16
CA LEU A 6 28.06 19.61 -30.22
C LEU A 6 27.15 19.84 -28.99
N LEU A 7 26.34 18.83 -28.62
CA LEU A 7 25.45 18.91 -27.46
C LEU A 7 26.23 19.11 -26.14
N ARG A 8 27.38 18.45 -26.00
CA ARG A 8 28.28 18.62 -24.85
C ARG A 8 28.84 20.03 -24.78
N CYS A 9 29.34 20.56 -25.89
CA CYS A 9 29.90 21.91 -25.97
C CYS A 9 28.84 22.98 -25.69
N ILE A 10 27.63 22.84 -26.26
CA ILE A 10 26.52 23.76 -26.00
C ILE A 10 26.16 23.74 -24.50
N SER A 11 25.96 22.56 -23.91
CA SER A 11 25.58 22.44 -22.51
C SER A 11 26.61 23.06 -21.56
N LEU A 12 27.89 22.73 -21.76
CA LEU A 12 28.97 23.27 -20.94
C LEU A 12 29.19 24.77 -21.17
N GLY A 13 29.10 25.24 -22.42
CA GLY A 13 29.20 26.65 -22.75
C GLY A 13 28.10 27.47 -22.06
N LEU A 14 26.86 26.98 -22.09
CA LEU A 14 25.72 27.64 -21.47
C LEU A 14 25.85 27.78 -19.95
N VAL A 15 26.31 26.74 -19.28
CA VAL A 15 26.57 26.77 -17.83
C VAL A 15 27.56 27.87 -17.46
N ARG A 16 28.52 28.18 -18.34
CA ARG A 16 29.57 29.19 -18.11
C ARG A 16 29.17 30.60 -18.56
N CYS A 17 28.16 30.74 -19.41
CA CYS A 17 27.78 32.02 -20.02
C CYS A 17 26.71 32.82 -19.24
N GLY A 18 26.25 32.35 -18.08
CA GLY A 18 25.28 33.06 -17.25
C GLY A 18 23.85 33.05 -17.81
N SER A 19 23.04 34.09 -17.52
CA SER A 19 21.65 34.14 -17.99
C SER A 19 21.59 34.47 -19.49
N ILE A 20 21.07 33.54 -20.28
CA ILE A 20 20.87 33.71 -21.72
C ILE A 20 19.38 33.83 -21.99
N GLY A 21 19.02 34.71 -22.93
CA GLY A 21 17.64 34.87 -23.37
C GLY A 21 17.06 33.57 -23.95
N PHE A 22 15.74 33.53 -24.13
CA PHE A 22 15.10 32.37 -24.73
C PHE A 22 15.56 32.15 -26.18
N ASP A 23 15.92 30.91 -26.50
CA ASP A 23 16.10 30.45 -27.86
C ASP A 23 15.55 29.01 -27.99
N CYS A 24 14.71 28.78 -29.01
CA CYS A 24 14.03 27.50 -29.18
C CYS A 24 15.01 26.36 -29.50
N SER A 25 16.03 26.64 -30.32
CA SER A 25 17.04 25.64 -30.68
C SER A 25 17.88 25.27 -29.46
N LEU A 26 18.15 26.25 -28.60
CA LEU A 26 18.86 26.06 -27.34
C LEU A 26 18.09 25.17 -26.36
N LEU A 27 16.79 25.43 -26.18
CA LEU A 27 15.93 24.59 -25.32
C LEU A 27 15.93 23.13 -25.80
N LEU A 28 15.78 22.91 -27.11
CA LEU A 28 15.75 21.57 -27.69
C LEU A 28 17.12 20.87 -27.61
N CYS A 29 18.22 21.62 -27.80
CA CYS A 29 19.57 21.12 -27.60
C CYS A 29 19.80 20.73 -26.15
N LEU A 30 19.36 21.55 -25.18
CA LEU A 30 19.46 21.23 -23.76
C LEU A 30 18.63 20.00 -23.38
N CYS A 31 17.39 19.86 -23.89
CA CYS A 31 16.59 18.65 -23.61
C CYS A 31 17.29 17.39 -24.15
N SER A 32 17.77 17.46 -25.39
CA SER A 32 18.48 16.35 -26.02
C SER A 32 19.77 16.03 -25.27
N ALA A 33 20.54 17.05 -24.87
CA ALA A 33 21.76 16.87 -24.11
C ALA A 33 21.49 16.23 -22.74
N LEU A 34 20.44 16.65 -22.02
CA LEU A 34 20.08 16.06 -20.73
C LEU A 34 19.78 14.57 -20.85
N VAL A 35 18.97 14.18 -21.83
CA VAL A 35 18.48 12.81 -22.01
C VAL A 35 19.54 11.88 -22.64
N ASP A 36 20.30 12.37 -23.61
CA ASP A 36 21.22 11.55 -24.41
C ASP A 36 22.67 11.59 -23.92
N GLU A 37 23.11 12.69 -23.28
CA GLU A 37 24.52 12.91 -22.94
C GLU A 37 24.77 13.06 -21.44
N VAL A 38 23.96 13.85 -20.72
CA VAL A 38 24.14 14.07 -19.27
C VAL A 38 23.65 12.86 -18.48
N PHE A 39 22.50 12.32 -18.83
CA PHE A 39 21.90 11.16 -18.19
C PHE A 39 21.65 10.01 -19.20
N PRO A 40 22.70 9.40 -19.77
CA PRO A 40 22.59 8.44 -20.87
C PRO A 40 22.13 7.04 -20.41
N LEU A 41 21.27 6.93 -19.39
CA LEU A 41 20.80 5.66 -18.81
C LEU A 41 20.18 4.73 -19.85
N ARG A 42 19.44 5.29 -20.80
CA ARG A 42 18.82 4.52 -21.88
C ARG A 42 19.82 3.89 -22.85
N ALA A 43 21.05 4.37 -22.89
CA ALA A 43 22.14 3.78 -23.65
C ALA A 43 23.02 2.88 -22.77
N LEU A 44 23.33 3.32 -21.55
CA LEU A 44 24.22 2.60 -20.64
C LEU A 44 23.59 1.30 -20.11
N ILE A 45 22.30 1.29 -19.79
CA ILE A 45 21.63 0.11 -19.23
C ILE A 45 21.64 -1.06 -20.23
N PRO A 46 21.20 -0.92 -21.50
CA PRO A 46 21.30 -2.01 -22.47
C PRO A 46 22.74 -2.48 -22.71
N MET A 47 23.70 -1.54 -22.82
CA MET A 47 25.11 -1.86 -23.03
C MET A 47 25.70 -2.73 -21.90
N ALA A 48 25.33 -2.41 -20.66
CA ALA A 48 25.69 -3.18 -19.47
C ALA A 48 25.09 -4.60 -19.47
N LEU A 49 23.94 -4.80 -20.12
CA LEU A 49 23.25 -6.09 -20.18
C LEU A 49 23.76 -7.01 -21.30
N GLU A 50 24.25 -6.43 -22.41
CA GLU A 50 24.68 -7.18 -23.60
C GLU A 50 26.13 -7.66 -23.54
N THR A 51 26.97 -7.07 -22.68
CA THR A 51 28.40 -7.41 -22.60
C THR A 51 28.70 -8.38 -21.44
N PRO A 52 29.45 -9.48 -21.66
CA PRO A 52 29.71 -10.50 -20.63
C PRO A 52 30.56 -9.99 -19.45
N ASN A 53 31.32 -8.90 -19.67
CA ASN A 53 32.02 -8.12 -18.64
C ASN A 53 31.42 -6.69 -18.54
N GLY A 54 30.09 -6.56 -18.73
CA GLY A 54 29.27 -5.34 -18.62
C GLY A 54 30.05 -4.04 -18.60
N ASP A 55 30.25 -3.32 -19.72
CA ASP A 55 31.18 -2.18 -19.87
C ASP A 55 31.23 -1.21 -18.65
N PHE A 56 32.01 -1.62 -17.64
CA PHE A 56 32.05 -1.01 -16.31
C PHE A 56 32.72 0.37 -16.39
N GLU A 57 33.58 0.53 -17.38
CA GLU A 57 34.39 1.72 -17.61
C GLU A 57 33.54 2.84 -18.22
N ALA A 58 32.58 2.55 -19.11
CA ALA A 58 31.75 3.60 -19.71
C ALA A 58 30.91 4.38 -18.68
N ALA A 59 30.31 3.68 -17.71
CA ALA A 59 29.54 4.34 -16.65
C ALA A 59 30.45 5.13 -15.69
N LYS A 60 31.63 4.58 -15.38
CA LYS A 60 32.62 5.20 -14.50
C LYS A 60 33.25 6.45 -15.14
N GLU A 61 33.68 6.36 -16.39
CA GLU A 61 34.21 7.48 -17.17
C GLU A 61 33.17 8.61 -17.28
N HIS A 62 31.89 8.25 -17.46
CA HIS A 62 30.81 9.23 -17.49
C HIS A 62 30.64 9.97 -16.15
N LEU A 63 30.70 9.25 -15.02
CA LEU A 63 30.64 9.85 -13.68
C LEU A 63 31.81 10.81 -13.42
N GLU A 64 33.00 10.50 -13.94
CA GLU A 64 34.19 11.35 -13.84
C GLU A 64 34.19 12.51 -14.84
N SER A 65 33.26 12.52 -15.80
CA SER A 65 33.18 13.53 -16.84
C SER A 65 32.77 14.91 -16.31
N VAL A 66 33.34 15.96 -16.91
CA VAL A 66 32.97 17.35 -16.60
C VAL A 66 31.48 17.61 -16.83
N LEU A 67 30.89 16.96 -17.84
CA LEU A 67 29.48 17.12 -18.16
C LEU A 67 28.56 16.62 -17.03
N PHE A 68 28.85 15.45 -16.46
CA PHE A 68 28.07 14.91 -15.36
C PHE A 68 28.23 15.74 -14.09
N ASN A 69 29.45 16.22 -13.81
CA ASN A 69 29.70 17.11 -12.67
C ASN A 69 28.93 18.44 -12.75
N GLU A 70 28.61 18.91 -13.96
CA GLU A 70 27.81 20.12 -14.20
C GLU A 70 26.31 19.82 -14.41
N ALA A 71 25.85 18.58 -14.21
CA ALA A 71 24.50 18.14 -14.55
C ALA A 71 23.38 18.97 -13.89
N GLY A 72 23.59 19.39 -12.64
CA GLY A 72 22.66 20.26 -11.93
C GLY A 72 22.56 21.66 -12.56
N ALA A 73 23.69 22.24 -12.99
CA ALA A 73 23.72 23.53 -13.65
C ALA A 73 23.09 23.47 -15.06
N VAL A 74 23.35 22.39 -15.82
CA VAL A 74 22.70 22.15 -17.12
C VAL A 74 21.18 22.01 -16.95
N THR A 75 20.73 21.28 -15.92
CA THR A 75 19.31 21.15 -15.58
C THR A 75 18.68 22.52 -15.24
N GLY A 76 19.40 23.34 -14.46
CA GLY A 76 18.96 24.70 -14.14
C GLY A 76 18.84 25.59 -15.37
N ALA A 77 19.82 25.56 -16.27
CA ALA A 77 19.77 26.30 -17.54
C ALA A 77 18.59 25.86 -18.41
N PHE A 78 18.33 24.55 -18.48
CA PHE A 78 17.16 23.99 -19.17
C PHE A 78 15.85 24.48 -18.57
N CYS A 79 15.70 24.46 -17.25
CA CYS A 79 14.49 24.94 -16.57
C CYS A 79 14.26 26.44 -16.80
N ASN A 80 15.33 27.25 -16.84
CA ASN A 80 15.24 28.68 -17.17
C ASN A 80 14.76 28.91 -18.61
N GLN A 81 15.31 28.17 -19.57
CA GLN A 81 14.86 28.23 -20.97
C GLN A 81 13.40 27.78 -21.10
N TYR A 82 13.01 26.72 -20.41
CA TYR A 82 11.64 26.24 -20.35
C TYR A 82 10.68 27.32 -19.81
N ALA A 83 11.07 28.04 -18.75
CA ALA A 83 10.24 29.08 -18.16
C ALA A 83 9.93 30.25 -19.12
N MET A 84 10.85 30.55 -20.03
CA MET A 84 10.71 31.62 -21.01
C MET A 84 10.10 31.17 -22.35
N ALA A 85 9.91 29.87 -22.54
CA ALA A 85 9.42 29.30 -23.80
C ALA A 85 7.93 29.53 -24.04
N ASP A 86 7.52 29.46 -25.31
CA ASP A 86 6.10 29.39 -25.69
C ASP A 86 5.47 28.01 -25.40
N ASP A 87 4.16 27.92 -25.51
CA ASP A 87 3.41 26.71 -25.18
C ASP A 87 3.74 25.49 -26.07
N GLU A 88 4.13 25.71 -27.32
CA GLU A 88 4.49 24.66 -28.26
C GLU A 88 5.82 24.03 -27.84
N HIS A 89 6.84 24.85 -27.62
CA HIS A 89 8.16 24.40 -27.21
C HIS A 89 8.18 23.83 -25.78
N LYS A 90 7.36 24.37 -24.87
CA LYS A 90 7.12 23.78 -23.54
C LYS A 90 6.57 22.36 -23.66
N LEU A 91 5.60 22.13 -24.53
CA LEU A 91 5.02 20.80 -24.73
C LEU A 91 6.05 19.79 -25.27
N ILE A 92 6.93 20.21 -26.18
CA ILE A 92 8.01 19.36 -26.70
C ILE A 92 9.00 18.99 -25.59
N ALA A 93 9.46 19.98 -24.81
CA ALA A 93 10.38 19.78 -23.69
C ALA A 93 9.76 18.87 -22.61
N GLU A 94 8.48 19.07 -22.28
CA GLU A 94 7.72 18.22 -21.38
C GLU A 94 7.70 16.76 -21.85
N ASN A 95 7.23 16.52 -23.08
CA ASN A 95 7.11 15.15 -23.61
C ASN A 95 8.48 14.45 -23.66
N CYS A 96 9.55 15.16 -24.02
CA CYS A 96 10.93 14.67 -23.98
C CYS A 96 11.30 14.09 -22.60
N ILE A 97 11.00 14.80 -21.50
CA ILE A 97 11.33 14.34 -20.14
C ILE A 97 10.36 13.25 -19.63
N TRP A 98 9.08 13.32 -19.98
CA TRP A 98 8.10 12.30 -19.62
C TRP A 98 8.39 10.96 -20.30
N ASP A 99 8.71 10.99 -21.60
CA ASP A 99 9.09 9.80 -22.37
C ASP A 99 10.41 9.21 -21.88
N TYR A 100 11.36 10.07 -21.51
CA TYR A 100 12.60 9.65 -20.86
C TYR A 100 12.33 8.90 -19.54
N SER A 101 11.46 9.44 -18.68
CA SER A 101 11.08 8.81 -17.40
C SER A 101 10.47 7.42 -17.61
N LYS A 102 9.58 7.29 -18.60
CA LYS A 102 8.97 6.00 -18.98
C LYS A 102 10.00 5.03 -19.56
N GLY A 103 10.94 5.52 -20.37
CA GLY A 103 12.03 4.73 -20.93
C GLY A 103 12.93 4.16 -19.84
N ILE A 104 13.38 4.99 -18.89
CA ILE A 104 14.17 4.57 -17.73
C ILE A 104 13.46 3.46 -16.96
N TYR A 105 12.16 3.61 -16.68
CA TYR A 105 11.39 2.57 -15.98
C TYR A 105 11.47 1.20 -16.68
N LEU A 106 11.30 1.17 -18.01
CA LEU A 106 11.34 -0.08 -18.78
C LEU A 106 12.74 -0.69 -18.78
N ASP A 107 13.77 0.14 -18.91
CA ASP A 107 15.16 -0.31 -18.98
C ASP A 107 15.66 -0.78 -17.60
N LEU A 108 15.36 -0.05 -16.52
CA LEU A 108 15.67 -0.45 -15.14
C LEU A 108 14.97 -1.73 -14.73
N ARG A 109 13.69 -1.88 -15.07
CA ARG A 109 12.94 -3.12 -14.77
C ARG A 109 13.64 -4.34 -15.36
N LYS A 110 14.11 -4.26 -16.61
CA LYS A 110 14.90 -5.33 -17.23
C LYS A 110 16.24 -5.53 -16.53
N ALA A 111 16.92 -4.43 -16.24
CA ALA A 111 18.26 -4.47 -15.64
C ALA A 111 18.27 -5.14 -14.26
N VAL A 112 17.37 -4.73 -13.37
CA VAL A 112 17.27 -5.28 -12.01
C VAL A 112 16.97 -6.79 -12.03
N ILE A 113 16.15 -7.25 -12.98
CA ILE A 113 15.82 -8.67 -13.12
C ILE A 113 17.02 -9.48 -13.65
N LEU A 114 17.73 -8.96 -14.66
CA LEU A 114 18.85 -9.65 -15.31
C LEU A 114 20.16 -9.61 -14.51
N LEU A 115 20.39 -8.51 -13.77
CA LEU A 115 21.59 -8.28 -12.97
C LEU A 115 21.44 -8.77 -11.52
N ARG A 116 20.30 -9.36 -11.16
CA ARG A 116 20.05 -9.88 -9.82
C ARG A 116 21.15 -10.89 -9.42
N GLY A 117 21.96 -10.53 -8.44
CA GLY A 117 23.07 -11.36 -7.95
C GLY A 117 24.39 -11.24 -8.74
N LYS A 118 24.52 -10.29 -9.69
CA LYS A 118 25.76 -10.02 -10.44
C LYS A 118 26.30 -8.61 -10.12
N GLY A 119 27.46 -8.54 -9.47
CA GLY A 119 28.39 -7.40 -9.45
C GLY A 119 27.91 -6.10 -8.79
N ASP A 120 28.30 -5.87 -7.54
CA ASP A 120 27.93 -4.68 -6.73
C ASP A 120 28.42 -3.34 -7.30
N GLU A 121 29.52 -3.32 -8.07
CA GLU A 121 30.18 -2.07 -8.48
C GLU A 121 29.54 -1.40 -9.73
N LEU A 122 29.10 -2.17 -10.73
CA LEU A 122 28.35 -1.64 -11.90
C LEU A 122 27.01 -1.05 -11.48
N ILE A 123 26.32 -1.78 -10.61
CA ILE A 123 25.04 -1.39 -10.05
C ILE A 123 25.22 -0.06 -9.30
N GLY A 124 26.27 0.07 -8.49
CA GLY A 124 26.59 1.32 -7.80
C GLY A 124 26.86 2.51 -8.72
N ASN A 125 27.56 2.34 -9.84
CA ASN A 125 27.84 3.44 -10.78
C ASN A 125 26.59 3.86 -11.56
N LEU A 126 25.81 2.89 -12.07
CA LEU A 126 24.54 3.18 -12.75
C LEU A 126 23.52 3.81 -11.79
N ASP A 127 23.49 3.37 -10.53
CA ASP A 127 22.61 3.92 -9.49
C ASP A 127 22.89 5.41 -9.26
N LYS A 128 24.16 5.83 -9.22
CA LYS A 128 24.50 7.27 -9.08
C LYS A 128 24.00 8.11 -10.25
N ILE A 129 24.13 7.62 -11.48
CA ILE A 129 23.61 8.31 -12.66
C ILE A 129 22.07 8.34 -12.60
N ALA A 130 21.44 7.25 -12.16
CA ALA A 130 19.99 7.15 -12.03
C ALA A 130 19.43 8.06 -10.93
N GLU A 131 20.11 8.18 -9.80
CA GLU A 131 19.78 9.13 -8.74
C GLU A 131 19.86 10.58 -9.23
N ALA A 132 20.91 10.92 -10.00
CA ALA A 132 21.03 12.25 -10.57
C ALA A 132 19.96 12.54 -11.65
N ALA A 133 19.61 11.54 -12.46
CA ALA A 133 18.49 11.64 -13.41
C ALA A 133 17.14 11.82 -12.68
N PHE A 134 16.93 11.13 -11.55
CA PHE A 134 15.77 11.34 -10.69
C PHE A 134 15.69 12.79 -10.20
N LEU A 135 16.81 13.37 -9.73
CA LEU A 135 16.87 14.78 -9.34
C LEU A 135 16.48 15.72 -10.48
N MET A 136 17.00 15.47 -11.69
CA MET A 136 16.66 16.26 -12.87
C MET A 136 15.15 16.24 -13.16
N VAL A 137 14.53 15.06 -13.17
CA VAL A 137 13.09 14.93 -13.43
C VAL A 137 12.28 15.62 -12.33
N VAL A 138 12.69 15.52 -11.07
CA VAL A 138 12.02 16.19 -9.94
C VAL A 138 12.09 17.70 -10.05
N VAL A 139 13.27 18.26 -10.33
CA VAL A 139 13.45 19.72 -10.48
C VAL A 139 12.65 20.24 -11.67
N PHE A 140 12.70 19.54 -12.80
CA PHE A 140 11.91 19.91 -13.98
C PHE A 140 10.40 19.85 -13.69
N ALA A 141 9.90 18.76 -13.10
CA ALA A 141 8.49 18.62 -12.74
C ALA A 141 8.03 19.68 -11.73
N ALA A 142 8.90 20.08 -10.80
CA ALA A 142 8.61 21.18 -9.88
C ALA A 142 8.43 22.50 -10.63
N GLU A 143 9.29 22.80 -11.60
CA GLU A 143 9.17 24.01 -12.44
C GLU A 143 7.92 23.98 -13.32
N VAL A 144 7.62 22.84 -13.96
CA VAL A 144 6.39 22.62 -14.72
C VAL A 144 5.16 22.83 -13.83
N SER A 145 5.15 22.24 -12.62
CA SER A 145 4.02 22.37 -11.69
C SER A 145 3.78 23.82 -11.24
N LYS A 146 4.86 24.60 -11.09
CA LYS A 146 4.78 26.01 -10.70
C LYS A 146 4.13 26.86 -11.78
N GLN A 147 4.42 26.59 -13.04
CA GLN A 147 3.90 27.37 -14.16
C GLN A 147 2.51 26.91 -14.63
N LYS A 148 2.24 25.61 -14.65
CA LYS A 148 1.02 25.06 -15.29
C LYS A 148 -0.07 24.60 -14.33
N LEU A 149 0.25 24.38 -13.06
CA LEU A 149 -0.72 23.92 -12.06
C LEU A 149 -1.09 24.99 -11.02
N ASN A 150 -0.57 26.21 -11.15
CA ASN A 150 -0.93 27.32 -10.28
C ASN A 150 -1.93 28.26 -10.96
N SER A 151 -3.22 28.03 -10.71
CA SER A 151 -4.33 28.82 -11.25
C SER A 151 -4.30 30.30 -10.85
N LYS A 152 -3.58 30.66 -9.77
CA LYS A 152 -3.47 32.05 -9.29
C LYS A 152 -2.34 32.83 -9.95
N LEU A 153 -1.37 32.16 -10.58
CA LEU A 153 -0.15 32.78 -11.08
C LEU A 153 0.00 32.73 -12.61
N SER A 154 -0.88 32.04 -13.33
CA SER A 154 -0.61 31.66 -14.71
C SER A 154 -1.85 31.70 -15.60
N GLU A 155 -1.74 32.43 -16.71
CA GLU A 155 -2.66 32.35 -17.86
C GLU A 155 -2.57 30.97 -18.58
N GLN A 156 -1.55 30.17 -18.26
CA GLN A 156 -1.24 28.87 -18.88
C GLN A 156 -1.64 27.67 -18.01
N PHE A 157 -2.71 27.79 -17.21
CA PHE A 157 -3.21 26.66 -16.41
C PHE A 157 -3.61 25.49 -17.31
N ARG A 158 -2.90 24.35 -17.19
CA ARG A 158 -3.12 23.13 -17.98
C ARG A 158 -3.18 21.91 -17.07
N PRO A 159 -4.38 21.55 -16.57
CA PRO A 159 -4.54 20.49 -15.57
C PRO A 159 -4.19 19.09 -16.10
N GLU A 160 -4.16 18.89 -17.42
CA GLU A 160 -3.74 17.62 -18.05
C GLU A 160 -2.29 17.24 -17.68
N VAL A 161 -1.46 18.25 -17.42
CA VAL A 161 -0.04 18.07 -17.06
C VAL A 161 0.11 17.43 -15.69
N ALA A 162 -0.88 17.57 -14.79
CA ALA A 162 -0.86 16.93 -13.49
C ALA A 162 -0.77 15.40 -13.60
N VAL A 163 -1.54 14.81 -14.51
CA VAL A 163 -1.50 13.35 -14.76
C VAL A 163 -0.12 12.94 -15.28
N LYS A 164 0.46 13.70 -16.22
CA LYS A 164 1.80 13.42 -16.76
C LYS A 164 2.88 13.43 -15.68
N ILE A 165 2.85 14.42 -14.78
CA ILE A 165 3.78 14.50 -13.64
C ILE A 165 3.66 13.27 -12.74
N LEU A 166 2.44 12.88 -12.37
CA LEU A 166 2.23 11.72 -11.50
C LEU A 166 2.67 10.41 -12.17
N VAL A 167 2.41 10.26 -13.48
CA VAL A 167 2.88 9.10 -14.25
C VAL A 167 4.40 9.05 -14.31
N ALA A 168 5.06 10.18 -14.61
CA ALA A 168 6.51 10.27 -14.64
C ALA A 168 7.13 9.93 -13.28
N PHE A 169 6.59 10.48 -12.19
CA PHE A 169 7.03 10.15 -10.83
C PHE A 169 6.81 8.68 -10.47
N SER A 170 5.71 8.07 -10.92
CA SER A 170 5.51 6.63 -10.75
C SER A 170 6.57 5.80 -11.47
N CYS A 171 7.10 6.28 -12.61
CA CYS A 171 8.14 5.58 -13.38
C CYS A 171 9.51 5.63 -12.71
N ILE A 172 9.81 6.72 -11.97
CA ILE A 172 11.10 6.91 -11.31
C ILE A 172 11.06 6.66 -9.79
N GLU A 173 9.93 6.21 -9.23
CA GLU A 173 9.78 6.02 -7.78
C GLU A 173 10.82 5.04 -7.20
N TYR A 174 11.25 4.04 -7.97
CA TYR A 174 12.30 3.10 -7.57
C TYR A 174 13.61 3.80 -7.21
N LEU A 175 13.94 4.90 -7.91
CA LEU A 175 15.17 5.67 -7.73
C LEU A 175 15.11 6.63 -6.52
N ARG A 176 13.96 6.73 -5.87
CA ARG A 176 13.76 7.66 -4.76
C ARG A 176 14.46 7.16 -3.50
N ARG A 177 15.71 7.59 -3.30
CA ARG A 177 16.48 7.35 -2.08
C ARG A 177 16.39 8.49 -1.06
N VAL A 178 16.14 9.72 -1.52
CA VAL A 178 16.14 10.94 -0.70
C VAL A 178 14.76 11.60 -0.66
N ARG A 179 14.43 12.23 0.47
CA ARG A 179 13.24 13.08 0.60
C ARG A 179 13.55 14.47 0.08
N LEU A 180 12.88 14.85 -1.01
CA LEU A 180 12.99 16.18 -1.61
C LEU A 180 11.70 16.96 -1.39
N PRO A 181 11.78 18.22 -0.92
CA PRO A 181 10.60 19.07 -0.79
C PRO A 181 9.97 19.35 -2.15
N GLU A 182 10.77 19.51 -3.22
CA GLU A 182 10.32 19.74 -4.60
C GLU A 182 9.44 18.59 -5.10
N TYR A 183 9.87 17.34 -4.86
CA TYR A 183 9.09 16.15 -5.20
C TYR A 183 7.73 16.17 -4.47
N THR A 184 7.75 16.44 -3.17
CA THR A 184 6.55 16.39 -2.33
C THR A 184 5.56 17.48 -2.74
N GLU A 185 6.06 18.67 -3.04
CA GLU A 185 5.24 19.79 -3.49
C GLU A 185 4.68 19.57 -4.90
N ALA A 186 5.47 19.02 -5.83
CA ALA A 186 4.99 18.68 -7.17
C ALA A 186 3.90 17.60 -7.15
N VAL A 187 4.07 16.54 -6.33
CA VAL A 187 3.01 15.54 -6.09
C VAL A 187 1.78 16.20 -5.52
N ARG A 188 1.92 17.02 -4.46
CA ARG A 188 0.79 17.67 -3.78
C ARG A 188 0.00 18.54 -4.76
N ARG A 189 0.67 19.37 -5.57
CA ARG A 189 0.00 20.21 -6.58
C ARG A 189 -0.72 19.37 -7.62
N ALA A 190 -0.05 18.36 -8.17
CA ALA A 190 -0.67 17.48 -9.17
C ALA A 190 -1.89 16.74 -8.60
N VAL A 191 -1.82 16.25 -7.36
CA VAL A 191 -2.95 15.61 -6.67
C VAL A 191 -4.12 16.58 -6.48
N LEU A 192 -3.85 17.79 -6.00
CA LEU A 192 -4.90 18.80 -5.83
C LEU A 192 -5.58 19.15 -7.16
N THR A 193 -4.81 19.27 -8.25
CA THR A 193 -5.36 19.55 -9.57
C THR A 193 -6.23 18.41 -10.10
N ILE A 194 -5.82 17.14 -9.94
CA ILE A 194 -6.67 16.03 -10.40
C ILE A 194 -7.94 15.90 -9.52
N GLN A 195 -7.88 16.27 -8.24
CA GLN A 195 -9.04 16.27 -7.34
C GLN A 195 -10.14 17.26 -7.75
N GLU A 196 -9.86 18.18 -8.68
CA GLU A 196 -10.86 19.12 -9.20
C GLU A 196 -11.66 18.51 -10.38
N ASN A 197 -11.22 17.39 -10.97
CA ASN A 197 -11.84 16.84 -12.17
C ASN A 197 -11.75 15.30 -12.24
N ALA A 198 -12.90 14.63 -12.19
CA ALA A 198 -13.02 13.18 -12.25
C ALA A 198 -12.44 12.55 -13.52
N ALA A 199 -12.42 13.27 -14.65
CA ALA A 199 -11.80 12.77 -15.89
C ALA A 199 -10.28 12.63 -15.73
N PHE A 200 -9.60 13.56 -15.06
CA PHE A 200 -8.17 13.46 -14.80
C PHE A 200 -7.83 12.39 -13.77
N CYS A 201 -8.67 12.20 -12.74
CA CYS A 201 -8.55 11.05 -11.85
C CYS A 201 -8.67 9.73 -12.59
N SER A 202 -9.61 9.61 -13.52
CA SER A 202 -9.81 8.42 -14.33
C SER A 202 -8.60 8.17 -15.24
N LEU A 203 -8.11 9.20 -15.95
CA LEU A 203 -6.91 9.12 -16.80
C LEU A 203 -5.66 8.73 -16.01
N PHE A 204 -5.51 9.24 -14.78
CA PHE A 204 -4.47 8.79 -13.87
C PHE A 204 -4.66 7.29 -13.61
N VAL A 205 -5.78 6.85 -13.05
CA VAL A 205 -6.01 5.41 -12.73
C VAL A 205 -5.85 4.49 -13.96
N GLU A 206 -6.24 4.93 -15.15
CA GLU A 206 -6.10 4.17 -16.40
C GLU A 206 -4.64 3.97 -16.84
N SER A 207 -3.71 4.81 -16.36
CA SER A 207 -2.28 4.66 -16.62
C SER A 207 -1.56 3.70 -15.66
N LEU A 208 -2.29 3.08 -14.73
CA LEU A 208 -1.82 1.94 -13.95
C LEU A 208 -1.38 0.80 -14.91
N PRO A 209 -0.25 0.12 -14.65
CA PRO A 209 0.14 -1.02 -15.48
C PRO A 209 -0.96 -2.10 -15.50
N PRO A 210 -1.29 -2.66 -16.66
CA PRO A 210 -2.33 -3.68 -16.77
C PRO A 210 -1.94 -4.93 -15.99
N TYR A 211 -2.94 -5.61 -15.42
CA TYR A 211 -2.72 -6.81 -14.58
C TYR A 211 -1.86 -7.89 -15.25
N ALA A 212 -2.01 -8.05 -16.57
CA ALA A 212 -1.21 -8.99 -17.35
C ALA A 212 0.29 -8.63 -17.34
N GLU A 213 0.67 -7.35 -17.31
CA GLU A 213 2.07 -6.88 -17.22
C GLU A 213 2.62 -6.98 -15.79
N LEU A 214 1.75 -6.89 -14.77
CA LEU A 214 2.13 -7.10 -13.37
C LEU A 214 2.52 -8.56 -13.10
N THR A 215 1.74 -9.48 -13.65
CA THR A 215 1.85 -10.93 -13.37
C THR A 215 2.65 -11.70 -14.40
N ASN A 216 2.82 -11.16 -15.61
CA ASN A 216 3.60 -11.77 -16.67
C ASN A 216 4.58 -10.76 -17.24
N GLN A 217 5.79 -11.24 -17.53
CA GLN A 217 6.77 -10.47 -18.27
C GLN A 217 6.62 -10.77 -19.77
N ARG A 218 5.52 -10.32 -20.39
CA ARG A 218 5.39 -10.36 -21.86
C ARG A 218 6.17 -9.18 -22.45
N GLY A 219 7.15 -9.46 -23.31
CA GLY A 219 7.74 -8.43 -24.19
C GLY A 219 9.26 -8.36 -24.27
N SER A 220 10.03 -9.31 -23.76
CA SER A 220 11.48 -9.35 -24.01
C SER A 220 11.96 -10.77 -24.33
N LEU A 221 12.47 -10.95 -25.55
CA LEU A 221 13.14 -12.18 -26.01
C LEU A 221 14.36 -12.53 -25.13
N ALA A 222 14.99 -11.52 -24.51
CA ALA A 222 16.16 -11.70 -23.64
C ALA A 222 15.88 -12.44 -22.32
N LEU A 223 14.60 -12.67 -21.99
CA LEU A 223 14.16 -13.33 -20.76
C LEU A 223 13.35 -14.61 -21.04
N GLU A 224 13.33 -15.06 -22.30
CA GLU A 224 12.67 -16.29 -22.69
C GLU A 224 13.30 -17.49 -21.95
N GLY A 225 12.51 -18.16 -21.11
CA GLY A 225 12.95 -19.28 -20.26
C GLY A 225 13.24 -18.93 -18.79
N MET A 226 13.25 -17.65 -18.39
CA MET A 226 13.35 -17.25 -16.98
C MET A 226 11.98 -17.33 -16.28
N ARG A 227 11.95 -17.92 -15.08
CA ARG A 227 10.73 -17.93 -14.24
C ARG A 227 10.52 -16.55 -13.65
N TYR A 228 9.67 -15.74 -14.27
CA TYR A 228 9.28 -14.44 -13.73
C TYR A 228 8.47 -14.62 -12.43
N VAL A 229 8.88 -13.87 -11.40
CA VAL A 229 8.23 -13.85 -10.09
C VAL A 229 7.85 -12.40 -9.77
N TRP A 230 6.56 -12.09 -9.84
CA TRP A 230 6.07 -10.71 -9.80
C TRP A 230 6.42 -9.94 -8.53
N TRP A 231 6.49 -10.62 -7.37
CA TRP A 231 6.82 -9.99 -6.08
C TRP A 231 8.32 -9.71 -5.91
N GLU A 232 9.16 -10.13 -6.85
CA GLU A 232 10.60 -9.85 -6.85
C GLU A 232 10.96 -8.65 -7.74
N ASP A 233 10.02 -8.15 -8.53
CA ASP A 233 10.20 -6.97 -9.37
C ASP A 233 10.07 -5.70 -8.53
N GLU A 234 11.18 -5.25 -7.96
CA GLU A 234 11.22 -4.09 -7.08
C GLU A 234 10.90 -2.78 -7.81
N VAL A 235 11.24 -2.68 -9.10
CA VAL A 235 10.99 -1.49 -9.92
C VAL A 235 9.49 -1.33 -10.15
N GLN A 236 8.83 -2.41 -10.57
CA GLN A 236 7.38 -2.42 -10.74
C GLN A 236 6.65 -2.25 -9.40
N THR A 237 7.16 -2.86 -8.34
CA THR A 237 6.60 -2.73 -6.99
C THR A 237 6.66 -1.29 -6.50
N ALA A 238 7.78 -0.57 -6.72
CA ALA A 238 7.90 0.84 -6.37
C ALA A 238 6.89 1.70 -7.14
N ARG A 239 6.72 1.44 -8.44
CA ARG A 239 5.71 2.11 -9.27
C ARG A 239 4.30 1.88 -8.72
N VAL A 240 3.91 0.63 -8.45
CA VAL A 240 2.58 0.32 -7.89
C VAL A 240 2.41 0.93 -6.49
N LEU A 241 3.45 0.95 -5.66
CA LEU A 241 3.40 1.58 -4.34
C LEU A 241 3.11 3.09 -4.44
N PHE A 242 3.69 3.79 -5.42
CA PHE A 242 3.34 5.19 -5.70
C PHE A 242 1.85 5.34 -6.01
N TRP A 243 1.31 4.51 -6.90
CA TRP A 243 -0.12 4.48 -7.23
C TRP A 243 -1.00 4.27 -6.00
N MET A 244 -0.68 3.26 -5.18
CA MET A 244 -1.44 2.92 -3.97
C MET A 244 -1.39 4.04 -2.90
N ARG A 245 -0.43 4.95 -2.97
CA ARG A 245 -0.36 6.14 -2.10
C ARG A 245 -1.16 7.31 -2.64
N VAL A 246 -1.24 7.46 -3.96
CA VAL A 246 -1.95 8.60 -4.59
C VAL A 246 -3.45 8.32 -4.71
N ILE A 247 -3.86 7.14 -5.18
CA ILE A 247 -5.27 6.78 -5.41
C ILE A 247 -6.19 7.08 -4.21
N PRO A 248 -5.83 6.76 -2.95
CA PRO A 248 -6.68 7.07 -1.79
C PRO A 248 -7.08 8.53 -1.68
N THR A 249 -6.22 9.44 -2.14
CA THR A 249 -6.46 10.89 -2.04
C THR A 249 -7.57 11.37 -2.97
N CYS A 250 -7.79 10.69 -4.10
CA CYS A 250 -8.80 11.07 -5.08
C CYS A 250 -9.87 9.98 -5.30
N ILE A 251 -9.98 9.03 -4.38
CA ILE A 251 -10.79 7.81 -4.52
C ILE A 251 -12.30 8.08 -4.69
N SER A 252 -12.79 9.20 -4.18
CA SER A 252 -14.18 9.64 -4.35
C SER A 252 -14.50 10.05 -5.79
N LEU A 253 -13.50 10.36 -6.59
CA LEU A 253 -13.69 10.76 -7.99
C LEU A 253 -13.47 9.61 -8.96
N VAL A 254 -13.00 8.46 -8.47
CA VAL A 254 -12.77 7.27 -9.29
C VAL A 254 -14.10 6.53 -9.47
N PRO A 255 -14.61 6.37 -10.71
CA PRO A 255 -15.83 5.62 -10.96
C PRO A 255 -15.74 4.18 -10.45
N ALA A 256 -16.86 3.64 -9.95
CA ALA A 256 -16.91 2.27 -9.44
C ALA A 256 -16.47 1.23 -10.47
N SER A 257 -16.87 1.41 -11.74
CA SER A 257 -16.46 0.55 -12.85
C SER A 257 -14.95 0.54 -13.09
N VAL A 258 -14.31 1.72 -13.07
CA VAL A 258 -12.86 1.89 -13.23
C VAL A 258 -12.13 1.28 -12.04
N PHE A 259 -12.60 1.53 -10.81
CA PHE A 259 -12.02 0.93 -9.60
C PHE A 259 -12.08 -0.59 -9.63
N GLY A 260 -13.27 -1.16 -9.91
CA GLY A 260 -13.49 -2.60 -9.94
C GLY A 260 -12.68 -3.30 -11.04
N LYS A 261 -12.48 -2.64 -12.19
CA LYS A 261 -11.75 -3.21 -13.33
C LYS A 261 -10.23 -3.12 -13.20
N LEU A 262 -9.70 -2.00 -12.69
CA LEU A 262 -8.27 -1.69 -12.73
C LEU A 262 -7.60 -1.71 -11.36
N VAL A 263 -8.22 -1.06 -10.37
CA VAL A 263 -7.62 -0.85 -9.04
C VAL A 263 -7.77 -2.08 -8.17
N ALA A 264 -8.98 -2.62 -8.06
CA ALA A 264 -9.28 -3.74 -7.16
C ALA A 264 -8.41 -4.98 -7.44
N PRO A 265 -8.25 -5.47 -8.70
CA PRO A 265 -7.41 -6.64 -8.98
C PRO A 265 -5.95 -6.42 -8.56
N THR A 266 -5.39 -5.25 -8.88
CA THR A 266 -4.02 -4.87 -8.54
C THR A 266 -3.84 -4.74 -7.03
N MET A 267 -4.79 -4.10 -6.34
CA MET A 267 -4.79 -3.94 -4.89
C MET A 267 -4.79 -5.30 -4.19
N PHE A 268 -5.62 -6.26 -4.63
CA PHE A 268 -5.66 -7.59 -4.00
C PHE A 268 -4.44 -8.46 -4.30
N LEU A 269 -3.81 -8.30 -5.47
CA LEU A 269 -2.53 -8.92 -5.77
C LEU A 269 -1.46 -8.44 -4.78
N TYR A 270 -1.30 -7.11 -4.65
CA TYR A 270 -0.27 -6.51 -3.82
C TYR A 270 -0.55 -6.54 -2.31
N MET A 271 -1.79 -6.83 -1.90
CA MET A 271 -2.15 -7.14 -0.51
C MET A 271 -1.41 -8.38 0.03
N HIS A 272 -0.99 -9.28 -0.86
CA HIS A 272 -0.20 -10.47 -0.54
C HIS A 272 1.29 -10.29 -0.88
N HIS A 273 1.74 -9.05 -1.09
CA HIS A 273 3.14 -8.78 -1.35
C HIS A 273 3.95 -8.92 -0.05
N PRO A 274 5.12 -9.61 -0.06
CA PRO A 274 5.93 -9.83 1.15
C PRO A 274 6.47 -8.54 1.77
N ASN A 275 6.61 -7.47 0.99
CA ASN A 275 6.94 -6.15 1.52
C ASN A 275 5.74 -5.53 2.26
N GLU A 276 5.86 -5.41 3.59
CA GLU A 276 4.83 -4.89 4.47
C GLU A 276 4.33 -3.50 4.07
N LYS A 277 5.21 -2.60 3.60
CA LYS A 277 4.80 -1.24 3.18
C LYS A 277 3.80 -1.29 2.03
N VAL A 278 3.99 -2.25 1.12
CA VAL A 278 3.16 -2.44 -0.06
C VAL A 278 1.82 -3.05 0.32
N ALA A 279 1.85 -4.14 1.10
CA ALA A 279 0.63 -4.75 1.64
C ALA A 279 -0.21 -3.73 2.42
N ARG A 280 0.43 -2.95 3.31
CA ARG A 280 -0.24 -1.89 4.08
C ARG A 280 -0.89 -0.84 3.19
N SER A 281 -0.17 -0.35 2.17
CA SER A 281 -0.75 0.60 1.21
C SER A 281 -1.93 0.02 0.44
N SER A 282 -1.92 -1.28 0.09
CA SER A 282 -3.09 -1.95 -0.50
C SER A 282 -4.30 -1.98 0.45
N HIS A 283 -4.10 -2.25 1.75
CA HIS A 283 -5.19 -2.12 2.73
C HIS A 283 -5.69 -0.68 2.84
N SER A 284 -4.80 0.33 2.77
CA SER A 284 -5.20 1.75 2.79
C SER A 284 -6.08 2.12 1.59
N VAL A 285 -5.81 1.58 0.39
CA VAL A 285 -6.67 1.78 -0.78
C VAL A 285 -8.06 1.18 -0.56
N PHE A 286 -8.14 -0.05 -0.03
CA PHE A 286 -9.41 -0.67 0.30
C PHE A 286 -10.22 0.16 1.30
N VAL A 287 -9.57 0.56 2.40
CA VAL A 287 -10.19 1.41 3.43
C VAL A 287 -10.72 2.70 2.81
N ALA A 288 -9.90 3.40 2.01
CA ALA A 288 -10.29 4.64 1.37
C ALA A 288 -11.49 4.44 0.42
N PHE A 289 -11.54 3.34 -0.33
CA PHE A 289 -12.66 3.03 -1.22
C PHE A 289 -13.94 2.73 -0.44
N VAL A 290 -13.87 1.92 0.62
CA VAL A 290 -15.04 1.60 1.45
C VAL A 290 -15.56 2.84 2.19
N SER A 291 -14.66 3.67 2.70
CA SER A 291 -14.97 4.93 3.39
C SER A 291 -15.41 6.07 2.47
N SER A 292 -15.18 5.98 1.17
CA SER A 292 -15.49 7.07 0.26
C SER A 292 -16.99 7.38 0.26
N GLY A 293 -17.34 8.66 0.06
CA GLY A 293 -18.72 9.14 0.01
C GLY A 293 -19.58 8.48 -1.07
N LYS A 294 -20.88 8.77 -1.01
CA LYS A 294 -21.88 8.31 -1.97
C LYS A 294 -21.80 9.19 -3.22
N ASP A 295 -21.27 8.66 -4.31
CA ASP A 295 -21.32 9.33 -5.62
C ASP A 295 -22.77 9.38 -6.15
N CYS A 296 -22.98 10.21 -7.18
CA CYS A 296 -24.25 10.47 -7.87
C CYS A 296 -24.91 9.20 -8.46
N GLU A 297 -24.12 8.13 -8.64
CA GLU A 297 -24.56 6.79 -9.06
C GLU A 297 -24.48 5.83 -7.87
N GLN A 298 -25.46 5.98 -6.98
CA GLN A 298 -25.41 5.53 -5.59
C GLN A 298 -25.44 3.99 -5.43
N ASP A 299 -26.03 3.28 -6.39
CA ASP A 299 -26.27 1.82 -6.30
C ASP A 299 -25.05 0.99 -6.73
N ASP A 300 -24.40 1.36 -7.83
CA ASP A 300 -23.28 0.57 -8.38
C ASP A 300 -22.05 0.58 -7.47
N ARG A 301 -21.74 1.74 -6.86
CA ARG A 301 -20.62 1.85 -5.93
C ARG A 301 -20.88 1.07 -4.65
N LEU A 302 -22.09 1.16 -4.11
CA LEU A 302 -22.46 0.44 -2.90
C LEU A 302 -22.43 -1.07 -3.12
N ALA A 303 -23.03 -1.55 -4.21
CA ALA A 303 -22.99 -2.95 -4.60
C ALA A 303 -21.55 -3.46 -4.79
N LEU A 304 -20.68 -2.64 -5.39
CA LEU A 304 -19.27 -2.98 -5.53
C LEU A 304 -18.55 -3.05 -4.17
N LYS A 305 -18.80 -2.11 -3.25
CA LYS A 305 -18.24 -2.15 -1.88
C LYS A 305 -18.60 -3.47 -1.20
N GLU A 306 -19.88 -3.84 -1.18
CA GLU A 306 -20.34 -5.08 -0.56
C GLU A 306 -19.69 -6.31 -1.20
N LYS A 307 -19.64 -6.37 -2.54
CA LYS A 307 -19.00 -7.47 -3.28
C LYS A 307 -17.51 -7.62 -2.94
N LEU A 308 -16.78 -6.51 -2.87
CA LEU A 308 -15.33 -6.55 -2.63
C LEU A 308 -14.99 -6.90 -1.17
N VAL A 309 -15.88 -6.65 -0.21
CA VAL A 309 -15.63 -6.96 1.20
C VAL A 309 -15.49 -8.46 1.44
N PHE A 310 -16.31 -9.30 0.80
CA PHE A 310 -16.17 -10.76 0.91
C PHE A 310 -14.77 -11.22 0.50
N TYR A 311 -14.30 -10.73 -0.64
CA TYR A 311 -12.98 -11.06 -1.14
C TYR A 311 -11.86 -10.49 -0.27
N TYR A 312 -12.02 -9.24 0.21
CA TYR A 312 -11.07 -8.60 1.12
C TYR A 312 -10.88 -9.39 2.42
N VAL A 313 -11.98 -9.77 3.08
CA VAL A 313 -11.94 -10.50 4.35
C VAL A 313 -11.27 -11.86 4.14
N GLN A 314 -11.69 -12.62 3.13
CA GLN A 314 -11.11 -13.92 2.82
C GLN A 314 -9.61 -13.82 2.57
N ARG A 315 -9.20 -12.93 1.68
CA ARG A 315 -7.79 -12.73 1.29
C ARG A 315 -6.93 -12.23 2.46
N SER A 316 -7.42 -11.26 3.23
CA SER A 316 -6.66 -10.71 4.35
C SER A 316 -6.47 -11.74 5.47
N LEU A 317 -7.49 -12.57 5.74
CA LEU A 317 -7.40 -13.59 6.80
C LEU A 317 -6.62 -14.83 6.36
N GLU A 318 -6.62 -15.17 5.07
CA GLU A 318 -5.80 -16.26 4.51
C GLU A 318 -4.32 -16.03 4.82
N ALA A 319 -3.82 -14.82 4.56
CA ALA A 319 -2.41 -14.47 4.72
C ALA A 319 -2.01 -13.96 6.12
N TYR A 320 -2.96 -13.66 7.01
CA TYR A 320 -2.68 -13.28 8.39
C TYR A 320 -2.29 -14.52 9.25
N PRO A 321 -1.26 -14.45 10.10
CA PRO A 321 -0.42 -13.29 10.46
C PRO A 321 0.86 -13.10 9.66
N GLY A 322 1.09 -13.90 8.61
CA GLY A 322 2.33 -13.91 7.83
C GLY A 322 2.54 -12.62 7.04
N ILE A 323 1.81 -12.46 5.94
CA ILE A 323 2.00 -11.32 5.02
C ILE A 323 1.09 -10.15 5.40
N THR A 324 -0.13 -10.44 5.84
CA THR A 324 -1.11 -9.39 6.13
C THR A 324 -0.76 -8.62 7.41
N PRO A 325 -0.52 -7.31 7.34
CA PRO A 325 -0.27 -6.50 8.52
C PRO A 325 -1.56 -6.34 9.35
N PHE A 326 -1.47 -6.56 10.66
CA PHE A 326 -2.62 -6.44 11.56
C PHE A 326 -3.32 -5.08 11.47
N GLU A 327 -2.56 -3.99 11.43
CA GLU A 327 -3.10 -2.62 11.33
C GLU A 327 -3.92 -2.42 10.05
N GLY A 328 -3.48 -3.03 8.94
CA GLY A 328 -4.19 -3.00 7.67
C GLY A 328 -5.51 -3.77 7.74
N LEU A 329 -5.50 -4.96 8.34
CA LEU A 329 -6.69 -5.76 8.58
C LEU A 329 -7.68 -5.04 9.50
N ALA A 330 -7.22 -4.57 10.66
CA ALA A 330 -8.04 -3.91 11.66
C ALA A 330 -8.68 -2.62 11.12
N SER A 331 -7.93 -1.81 10.36
CA SER A 331 -8.48 -0.61 9.72
C SER A 331 -9.52 -0.95 8.64
N GLY A 332 -9.30 -1.98 7.83
CA GLY A 332 -10.30 -2.46 6.87
C GLY A 332 -11.59 -2.97 7.52
N VAL A 333 -11.47 -3.74 8.60
CA VAL A 333 -12.61 -4.21 9.38
C VAL A 333 -13.35 -3.03 10.04
N ALA A 334 -12.65 -2.05 10.58
CA ALA A 334 -13.30 -0.86 11.12
C ALA A 334 -14.02 -0.06 10.03
N ALA A 335 -13.43 0.06 8.84
CA ALA A 335 -14.02 0.78 7.72
C ALA A 335 -15.29 0.11 7.19
N LEU A 336 -15.28 -1.21 6.98
CA LEU A 336 -16.46 -1.94 6.50
C LEU A 336 -17.61 -1.88 7.50
N VAL A 337 -17.34 -1.98 8.80
CA VAL A 337 -18.39 -1.94 9.83
C VAL A 337 -19.02 -0.54 9.93
N ARG A 338 -18.23 0.52 9.72
CA ARG A 338 -18.71 1.91 9.84
C ARG A 338 -19.41 2.44 8.59
N HIS A 339 -19.01 1.98 7.41
CA HIS A 339 -19.42 2.60 6.14
C HIS A 339 -20.32 1.74 5.27
N LEU A 340 -20.49 0.46 5.57
CA LEU A 340 -21.52 -0.36 4.94
C LEU A 340 -22.89 -0.13 5.61
N PRO A 341 -23.99 -0.44 4.93
CA PRO A 341 -25.33 -0.37 5.51
C PRO A 341 -25.44 -1.25 6.75
N ALA A 342 -26.19 -0.77 7.74
CA ALA A 342 -26.56 -1.57 8.90
C ALA A 342 -27.25 -2.87 8.43
N GLY A 343 -26.80 -4.01 8.95
CA GLY A 343 -27.32 -5.32 8.55
C GLY A 343 -26.79 -5.85 7.21
N SER A 344 -25.77 -5.24 6.60
CA SER A 344 -25.15 -5.78 5.39
C SER A 344 -24.60 -7.20 5.62
N PRO A 345 -24.91 -8.19 4.75
CA PRO A 345 -24.39 -9.56 4.86
C PRO A 345 -22.85 -9.64 4.93
N ALA A 346 -22.17 -8.67 4.33
CA ALA A 346 -20.71 -8.56 4.36
C ALA A 346 -20.16 -8.34 5.78
N ILE A 347 -20.91 -7.64 6.65
CA ILE A 347 -20.52 -7.43 8.06
C ILE A 347 -20.65 -8.74 8.84
N PHE A 348 -21.74 -9.49 8.65
CA PHE A 348 -21.94 -10.79 9.29
C PHE A 348 -20.86 -11.78 8.86
N PHE A 349 -20.55 -11.83 7.55
CA PHE A 349 -19.47 -12.65 7.01
C PHE A 349 -18.11 -12.29 7.59
N CYS A 350 -17.82 -10.99 7.74
CA CYS A 350 -16.60 -10.51 8.37
C CYS A 350 -16.45 -11.01 9.81
N ILE A 351 -17.49 -10.83 10.63
CA ILE A 351 -17.51 -11.29 12.02
C ILE A 351 -17.29 -12.80 12.10
N HIS A 352 -18.03 -13.56 11.30
CA HIS A 352 -17.90 -15.01 11.26
C HIS A 352 -16.47 -15.44 10.90
N SER A 353 -15.91 -14.89 9.82
CA SER A 353 -14.56 -15.22 9.36
C SER A 353 -13.48 -14.85 10.38
N LEU A 354 -13.66 -13.74 11.12
CA LEU A 354 -12.75 -13.33 12.20
C LEU A 354 -12.80 -14.31 13.37
N VAL A 355 -13.99 -14.78 13.75
CA VAL A 355 -14.16 -15.78 14.82
C VAL A 355 -13.57 -17.13 14.40
N GLU A 356 -13.79 -17.57 13.17
CA GLU A 356 -13.15 -18.77 12.63
C GLU A 356 -11.62 -18.64 12.64
N LYS A 357 -11.08 -17.49 12.21
CA LYS A 357 -9.65 -17.24 12.21
C LYS A 357 -9.08 -17.19 13.63
N ALA A 358 -9.77 -16.56 14.58
CA ALA A 358 -9.36 -16.55 15.98
C ALA A 358 -9.32 -17.97 16.56
N THR A 359 -10.33 -18.79 16.25
CA THR A 359 -10.39 -20.21 16.66
C THR A 359 -9.19 -21.00 16.14
N ASP A 360 -8.90 -20.89 14.84
CA ASP A 360 -7.74 -21.53 14.22
C ASP A 360 -6.42 -21.09 14.88
N LEU A 361 -6.21 -19.78 15.04
CA LEU A 361 -4.99 -19.24 15.63
C LEU A 361 -4.80 -19.64 17.09
N CYS A 362 -5.86 -19.57 17.90
CA CYS A 362 -5.77 -19.95 19.31
C CYS A 362 -5.54 -21.45 19.47
N SER A 363 -6.15 -22.30 18.63
CA SER A 363 -5.88 -23.75 18.66
C SER A 363 -4.42 -24.07 18.33
N LYS A 364 -3.85 -23.40 17.31
CA LYS A 364 -2.44 -23.54 16.92
C LYS A 364 -1.49 -23.03 18.00
N ALA A 365 -1.80 -21.87 18.59
CA ALA A 365 -1.00 -21.28 19.65
C ALA A 365 -1.00 -22.16 20.92
N LEU A 366 -2.16 -22.72 21.30
CA LEU A 366 -2.25 -23.63 22.46
C LEU A 366 -1.46 -24.92 22.27
N ASN A 367 -1.41 -25.44 21.04
CA ASN A 367 -0.60 -26.62 20.72
C ASN A 367 0.92 -26.33 20.82
N GLN A 368 1.34 -25.07 20.66
CA GLN A 368 2.74 -24.65 20.73
C GLN A 368 3.14 -24.21 22.14
N ASP A 369 2.26 -23.47 22.83
CA ASP A 369 2.49 -22.98 24.20
C ASP A 369 1.28 -23.28 25.10
N SER A 370 1.44 -24.33 25.92
CA SER A 370 0.45 -24.71 26.94
C SER A 370 0.20 -23.64 28.01
N ASN A 371 1.10 -22.65 28.17
CA ASN A 371 0.97 -21.58 29.15
C ASN A 371 0.50 -20.25 28.53
N LEU A 372 0.00 -20.25 27.29
CA LEU A 372 -0.49 -19.06 26.56
C LEU A 372 -1.34 -18.12 27.43
N TRP A 373 -2.33 -18.67 28.13
CA TRP A 373 -3.29 -17.90 28.94
C TRP A 373 -2.67 -17.25 30.19
N LYS A 374 -1.56 -17.80 30.71
CA LYS A 374 -0.86 -17.19 31.85
C LYS A 374 -0.06 -15.96 31.45
N ARG A 375 0.29 -15.84 30.17
CA ARG A 375 1.03 -14.70 29.59
C ARG A 375 0.14 -13.85 28.70
N TRP A 376 -1.18 -13.88 28.92
CA TRP A 376 -2.15 -13.20 28.06
C TRP A 376 -1.98 -11.67 28.08
N GLU A 377 -1.78 -11.08 29.26
CA GLU A 377 -1.53 -9.64 29.41
C GLU A 377 -0.18 -9.25 28.78
N GLY A 378 -0.18 -8.20 27.96
CA GLY A 378 1.00 -7.74 27.22
C GLY A 378 1.41 -8.61 26.02
N ASN A 379 0.70 -9.70 25.72
CA ASN A 379 1.03 -10.56 24.60
C ASN A 379 0.79 -9.89 23.23
N THR A 380 1.73 -10.06 22.30
CA THR A 380 1.60 -9.63 20.89
C THR A 380 1.13 -10.74 19.96
N GLU A 381 0.75 -11.91 20.52
CA GLU A 381 0.26 -13.08 19.79
C GLU A 381 -0.84 -12.73 18.77
N PRO A 382 -0.75 -13.26 17.54
CA PRO A 382 -1.75 -13.03 16.51
C PRO A 382 -3.18 -13.37 16.92
N CYS A 383 -3.41 -14.42 17.71
CA CYS A 383 -4.76 -14.77 18.17
C CYS A 383 -5.34 -13.66 19.05
N LYS A 384 -4.55 -13.15 19.99
CA LYS A 384 -4.97 -12.06 20.88
C LYS A 384 -5.35 -10.81 20.09
N LYS A 385 -4.52 -10.41 19.12
CA LYS A 385 -4.84 -9.25 18.27
C LYS A 385 -6.19 -9.36 17.56
N VAL A 386 -6.53 -10.54 17.04
CA VAL A 386 -7.85 -10.78 16.40
C VAL A 386 -8.98 -10.76 17.43
N LEU A 387 -8.75 -11.28 18.63
CA LEU A 387 -9.72 -11.22 19.72
C LEU A 387 -9.96 -9.80 20.22
N ASP A 388 -8.90 -9.02 20.45
CA ASP A 388 -8.98 -7.60 20.79
C ASP A 388 -9.78 -6.84 19.72
N LEU A 389 -9.59 -7.17 18.44
CA LEU A 389 -10.37 -6.61 17.35
C LEU A 389 -11.85 -6.99 17.47
N LEU A 390 -12.17 -8.27 17.65
CA LEU A 390 -13.55 -8.75 17.84
C LEU A 390 -14.25 -8.11 19.04
N LEU A 391 -13.52 -7.93 20.16
CA LEU A 391 -14.03 -7.23 21.35
C LEU A 391 -14.32 -5.76 21.05
N ARG A 392 -13.40 -5.07 20.37
CA ARG A 392 -13.62 -3.68 19.92
C ARG A 392 -14.82 -3.55 18.99
N LEU A 393 -15.16 -4.58 18.22
CA LEU A 393 -16.36 -4.56 17.37
C LEU A 393 -17.65 -4.43 18.16
N ILE A 394 -17.71 -4.86 19.42
CA ILE A 394 -18.91 -4.73 20.28
C ILE A 394 -19.35 -3.25 20.38
N ALA A 395 -18.39 -2.34 20.46
CA ALA A 395 -18.64 -0.90 20.53
C ALA A 395 -18.87 -0.25 19.15
N LEU A 396 -18.50 -0.91 18.05
CA LEU A 396 -18.49 -0.32 16.71
C LEU A 396 -19.65 -0.78 15.81
N VAL A 397 -20.10 -2.02 15.95
CA VAL A 397 -21.13 -2.58 15.06
C VAL A 397 -22.47 -1.92 15.30
N ASP A 398 -23.31 -1.85 14.26
CA ASP A 398 -24.69 -1.42 14.42
C ASP A 398 -25.47 -2.34 15.38
N ILE A 399 -26.48 -1.80 16.06
CA ILE A 399 -27.28 -2.55 17.03
C ILE A 399 -28.01 -3.75 16.40
N GLN A 400 -28.28 -3.74 15.09
CA GLN A 400 -28.86 -4.87 14.36
C GLN A 400 -27.87 -6.04 14.20
N VAL A 401 -26.57 -5.76 14.18
CA VAL A 401 -25.51 -6.75 14.01
C VAL A 401 -25.02 -7.27 15.38
N LEU A 402 -25.11 -6.44 16.42
CA LEU A 402 -24.62 -6.74 17.76
C LEU A 402 -25.07 -8.12 18.30
N PRO A 403 -26.34 -8.54 18.22
CA PRO A 403 -26.76 -9.86 18.73
C PRO A 403 -26.02 -11.03 18.08
N TYR A 404 -25.71 -10.93 16.79
CA TYR A 404 -24.97 -11.96 16.07
C TYR A 404 -23.51 -12.02 16.53
N LEU A 405 -22.85 -10.87 16.68
CA LEU A 405 -21.49 -10.79 17.21
C LEU A 405 -21.40 -11.43 18.60
N LEU A 406 -22.31 -11.05 19.51
CA LEU A 406 -22.36 -11.58 20.88
C LEU A 406 -22.60 -13.09 20.90
N LYS A 407 -23.43 -13.61 20.00
CA LYS A 407 -23.65 -15.05 19.84
C LYS A 407 -22.36 -15.77 19.39
N GLN A 408 -21.70 -15.28 18.35
CA GLN A 408 -20.48 -15.89 17.83
C GLN A 408 -19.33 -15.85 18.86
N LEU A 409 -19.20 -14.74 19.60
CA LEU A 409 -18.24 -14.62 20.70
C LEU A 409 -18.54 -15.60 21.85
N ALA A 410 -19.81 -15.76 22.22
CA ALA A 410 -20.21 -16.71 23.26
C ALA A 410 -19.87 -18.16 22.86
N GLU A 411 -20.20 -18.54 21.62
CA GLU A 411 -19.88 -19.87 21.09
C GLU A 411 -18.37 -20.13 21.09
N PHE A 412 -17.57 -19.13 20.71
CA PHE A 412 -16.12 -19.19 20.76
C PHE A 412 -15.59 -19.36 22.19
N VAL A 413 -15.98 -18.49 23.13
CA VAL A 413 -15.48 -18.51 24.51
C VAL A 413 -15.80 -19.85 25.18
N VAL A 414 -17.02 -20.37 24.99
CA VAL A 414 -17.44 -21.66 25.57
C VAL A 414 -16.57 -22.83 25.07
N GLN A 415 -15.96 -22.73 23.89
CA GLN A 415 -15.08 -23.77 23.35
C GLN A 415 -13.65 -23.74 23.91
N LEU A 416 -13.22 -22.64 24.51
CA LEU A 416 -11.87 -22.51 25.06
C LEU A 416 -11.65 -23.36 26.33
N PRO A 417 -10.39 -23.63 26.72
CA PRO A 417 -10.04 -24.14 28.04
C PRO A 417 -10.51 -23.22 29.17
N LYS A 418 -10.63 -23.75 30.39
CA LYS A 418 -11.15 -22.99 31.55
C LYS A 418 -10.31 -21.75 31.87
N GLU A 419 -9.00 -21.85 31.73
CA GLU A 419 -8.08 -20.73 31.93
C GLU A 419 -8.38 -19.61 30.92
N GLY A 420 -8.57 -19.96 29.65
CA GLY A 420 -8.92 -19.00 28.60
C GLY A 420 -10.32 -18.40 28.75
N GLN A 421 -11.29 -19.21 29.18
CA GLN A 421 -12.64 -18.73 29.53
C GLN A 421 -12.56 -17.65 30.61
N ASN A 422 -11.84 -17.91 31.70
CA ASN A 422 -11.72 -16.97 32.82
C ASN A 422 -11.04 -15.66 32.39
N VAL A 423 -9.92 -15.76 31.67
CA VAL A 423 -9.18 -14.59 31.20
C VAL A 423 -10.03 -13.69 30.29
N LEU A 424 -10.71 -14.28 29.29
CA LEU A 424 -11.55 -13.49 28.38
C LEU A 424 -12.80 -12.95 29.07
N LEU A 425 -13.41 -13.71 29.99
CA LEU A 425 -14.53 -13.21 30.77
C LEU A 425 -14.11 -11.99 31.60
N ASP A 426 -12.96 -12.05 32.26
CA ASP A 426 -12.46 -10.95 33.09
C ASP A 426 -12.17 -9.70 32.24
N GLU A 427 -11.59 -9.87 31.06
CA GLU A 427 -11.37 -8.78 30.10
C GLU A 427 -12.70 -8.18 29.60
N MET A 428 -13.68 -9.02 29.26
CA MET A 428 -15.00 -8.55 28.84
C MET A 428 -15.76 -7.86 29.98
N HIS A 429 -15.66 -8.37 31.22
CA HIS A 429 -16.24 -7.72 32.42
C HIS A 429 -15.66 -6.31 32.58
N ALA A 430 -14.33 -6.17 32.48
CA ALA A 430 -13.65 -4.88 32.57
C ALA A 430 -14.13 -3.90 31.48
N GLN A 431 -14.16 -4.33 30.22
CA GLN A 431 -14.61 -3.50 29.11
C GLN A 431 -16.08 -3.06 29.24
N VAL A 432 -16.97 -3.94 29.70
CA VAL A 432 -18.38 -3.60 29.91
C VAL A 432 -18.55 -2.66 31.11
N ALA A 433 -17.78 -2.85 32.18
CA ALA A 433 -17.80 -1.99 33.36
C ALA A 433 -17.36 -0.56 33.02
N GLU A 434 -16.28 -0.41 32.26
CA GLU A 434 -15.70 0.86 31.80
C GLU A 434 -16.50 1.54 30.69
N SER A 435 -17.42 0.83 30.02
CA SER A 435 -18.20 1.41 28.92
C SER A 435 -19.22 2.44 29.41
N ASP A 436 -19.19 3.63 28.81
CA ASP A 436 -20.17 4.71 29.02
C ASP A 436 -21.39 4.60 28.09
N ASP A 437 -21.45 3.59 27.20
CA ASP A 437 -22.58 3.41 26.29
C ASP A 437 -23.81 2.88 27.02
N VAL A 438 -24.62 3.80 27.52
CA VAL A 438 -25.88 3.53 28.24
C VAL A 438 -26.89 2.74 27.41
N THR A 439 -26.78 2.72 26.08
CA THR A 439 -27.72 2.01 25.20
C THR A 439 -27.39 0.53 25.10
N ARG A 440 -26.10 0.19 24.99
CA ARG A 440 -25.64 -1.21 24.84
C ARG A 440 -25.41 -1.89 26.19
N LYS A 441 -24.96 -1.13 27.20
CA LYS A 441 -24.52 -1.68 28.50
C LYS A 441 -25.53 -2.63 29.15
N PRO A 442 -26.86 -2.36 29.19
CA PRO A 442 -27.82 -3.30 29.77
C PRO A 442 -27.85 -4.66 29.06
N VAL A 443 -27.77 -4.66 27.73
CA VAL A 443 -27.74 -5.88 26.91
C VAL A 443 -26.44 -6.64 27.14
N LEU A 444 -25.31 -5.93 27.19
CA LEU A 444 -23.99 -6.52 27.41
C LEU A 444 -23.88 -7.15 28.80
N VAL A 445 -24.36 -6.49 29.85
CA VAL A 445 -24.36 -7.04 31.22
C VAL A 445 -25.18 -8.33 31.29
N SER A 446 -26.41 -8.33 30.75
CA SER A 446 -27.27 -9.51 30.73
C SER A 446 -26.67 -10.68 29.93
N TRP A 447 -26.12 -10.38 28.76
CA TRP A 447 -25.43 -11.37 27.93
C TRP A 447 -24.21 -11.96 28.66
N LEU A 448 -23.41 -11.13 29.31
CA LEU A 448 -22.17 -11.55 29.94
C LEU A 448 -22.40 -12.37 31.23
N GLN A 449 -23.48 -12.07 31.97
CA GLN A 449 -23.97 -12.94 33.05
C GLN A 449 -24.39 -14.31 32.51
N SER A 450 -25.10 -14.34 31.39
CA SER A 450 -25.52 -15.59 30.74
C SER A 450 -24.32 -16.41 30.25
N LEU A 451 -23.32 -15.75 29.67
CA LEU A 451 -22.07 -16.38 29.22
C LEU A 451 -21.27 -16.95 30.40
N SER A 452 -21.15 -16.19 31.49
CA SER A 452 -20.48 -16.64 32.72
C SER A 452 -21.15 -17.89 33.29
N TYR A 453 -22.48 -17.93 33.29
CA TYR A 453 -23.25 -19.11 33.68
C TYR A 453 -22.95 -20.32 32.79
N LEU A 454 -22.98 -20.16 31.46
CA LEU A 454 -22.66 -21.23 30.50
C LEU A 454 -21.24 -21.77 30.70
N CYS A 455 -20.27 -20.89 30.92
CA CYS A 455 -18.89 -21.28 31.19
C CYS A 455 -18.78 -22.06 32.51
N SER A 456 -19.57 -21.72 33.54
CA SER A 456 -19.57 -22.45 34.82
C SER A 456 -20.12 -23.89 34.71
N GLN A 457 -21.10 -24.13 33.83
CA GLN A 457 -21.76 -25.44 33.71
C GLN A 457 -20.92 -26.53 33.03
N LYS A 458 -19.93 -26.14 32.22
CA LYS A 458 -19.06 -27.10 31.51
C LYS A 458 -18.17 -27.83 32.54
N LYS A 459 -18.61 -28.99 33.04
CA LYS A 459 -17.79 -29.89 33.86
C LYS A 459 -16.63 -30.42 33.00
N PRO A 460 -15.41 -30.57 33.55
CA PRO A 460 -14.33 -31.21 32.83
C PRO A 460 -14.77 -32.62 32.46
N THR A 461 -14.71 -32.95 31.18
CA THR A 461 -14.98 -34.31 30.70
C THR A 461 -13.93 -35.21 31.33
N SER A 462 -14.31 -35.89 32.40
CA SER A 462 -13.52 -36.97 32.99
C SER A 462 -13.22 -37.99 31.90
N LEU A 463 -11.94 -38.25 31.69
CA LEU A 463 -11.43 -39.42 30.97
C LEU A 463 -12.27 -40.65 31.33
N ARG A 464 -12.73 -41.36 30.30
CA ARG A 464 -13.52 -42.59 30.44
C ARG A 464 -12.78 -43.60 31.31
N LYS A 465 -13.42 -43.93 32.44
CA LYS A 465 -13.41 -45.16 33.23
C LYS A 465 -12.48 -46.29 32.77
N GLY A 466 -11.60 -46.68 33.68
CA GLY A 466 -11.18 -48.06 33.94
C GLY A 466 -11.18 -48.31 35.44
N ASP A 467 -11.93 -49.33 35.85
CA ASP A 467 -11.83 -50.15 37.07
C ASP A 467 -12.43 -49.71 38.42
N GLU A 468 -13.56 -50.36 38.69
CA GLU A 468 -13.95 -51.14 39.88
C GLU A 468 -13.96 -50.53 41.29
N ALA A 469 -15.21 -50.39 41.77
CA ALA A 469 -15.75 -50.81 43.07
C ALA A 469 -14.97 -50.51 44.37
N LYS A 470 -15.59 -49.69 45.23
CA LYS A 470 -16.09 -50.13 46.55
C LYS A 470 -17.06 -49.12 47.16
N SER A 471 -18.12 -49.68 47.71
CA SER A 471 -19.17 -49.07 48.53
C SER A 471 -18.64 -48.46 49.83
N HIS A 472 -19.15 -47.29 50.21
CA HIS A 472 -19.50 -47.00 51.61
C HIS A 472 -20.52 -45.86 51.69
N ASP A 473 -21.44 -46.03 52.62
CA ASP A 473 -22.70 -45.31 52.83
C ASP A 473 -22.54 -44.11 53.79
N PHE A 474 -23.48 -43.16 53.70
CA PHE A 474 -23.84 -42.05 54.63
C PHE A 474 -22.76 -41.05 55.12
N ASP A 475 -22.94 -39.75 54.87
CA ASP A 475 -23.71 -38.84 55.75
C ASP A 475 -23.77 -37.42 55.16
N GLY A 476 -24.82 -36.67 55.49
CA GLY A 476 -25.12 -35.36 54.91
C GLY A 476 -24.21 -34.24 55.41
N THR A 477 -23.80 -33.35 54.49
CA THR A 477 -23.74 -31.91 54.79
C THR A 477 -23.70 -31.11 53.49
N LEU A 478 -24.80 -30.40 53.23
CA LEU A 478 -24.83 -29.24 52.35
C LEU A 478 -23.88 -28.19 52.93
N GLN A 479 -22.71 -27.99 52.32
CA GLN A 479 -21.93 -26.77 52.49
C GLN A 479 -22.18 -25.85 51.30
N LEU A 480 -23.29 -25.12 51.39
CA LEU A 480 -23.40 -23.77 50.87
C LEU A 480 -22.40 -22.92 51.67
N ASN A 481 -21.37 -22.39 51.02
CA ASN A 481 -20.79 -21.05 51.26
C ASN A 481 -19.44 -20.92 50.55
N GLN A 482 -19.41 -20.14 49.47
CA GLN A 482 -18.52 -18.98 49.33
C GLN A 482 -18.88 -18.22 48.06
N THR A 483 -19.98 -17.48 48.15
CA THR A 483 -20.23 -16.24 47.43
C THR A 483 -19.43 -15.13 48.10
N SER A 484 -18.49 -14.55 47.37
CA SER A 484 -17.88 -13.21 47.56
C SER A 484 -16.78 -13.11 46.50
N SER A 485 -16.74 -12.21 45.54
CA SER A 485 -17.37 -10.91 45.36
C SER A 485 -17.18 -10.51 43.89
N ARG A 486 -18.26 -10.21 43.18
CA ARG A 486 -18.24 -9.40 41.95
C ARG A 486 -19.47 -8.49 42.01
N LEU A 487 -19.24 -7.25 42.40
CA LEU A 487 -20.05 -6.08 42.10
C LEU A 487 -19.13 -5.05 41.46
#